data_AF-A0A7W5BHU0-F1
#
_entry.id   AF-A0A7W5BHU0-F1
#
_cell.length_a   1.000
_cell.length_b   1.000
_cell.length_c   1.000
_cell.angle_alpha   90.00
_cell.angle_beta   90.00
_cell.angle_gamma   90.00
#
_symmetry.space_group_name_H-M   'P 1'
#
loop_
_entity.id
_entity.type
_entity.pdbx_description
1 polymer ?
#
loop_
_entity_poly.entity_id
_entity_poly.type
_entity_poly.pdbx_seq_one_letter_code
_entity_poly.pdbx_strand_id
1 'polypeptide(L)' 'MDRQMVSAHDPAMDAKADIMLLYRIDPSRNMARFYRLSIQPTLFGGSSLVRNWGRIGTEGG' A
#
# COMPACT_ATOMS: atom_id res chain seq x y z
N MET A 1 39.70 -3.04 20.75
CA MET A 1 38.31 -2.54 20.82
C MET A 1 38.14 -1.77 19.53
N ASP A 2 37.37 -2.25 18.56
CA ASP A 2 35.92 -2.05 18.56
C ASP A 2 35.14 -3.28 18.12
N ARG A 3 34.15 -3.62 18.95
CA ARG A 3 33.13 -4.62 18.64
C ARG A 3 32.28 -4.07 17.51
N GLN A 4 32.45 -4.59 16.31
CA GLN A 4 31.47 -4.43 15.24
C GLN A 4 30.18 -5.09 15.72
N MET A 5 29.27 -4.26 16.27
CA MET A 5 27.91 -4.67 16.60
C MET A 5 27.26 -5.19 15.32
N VAL A 6 26.88 -6.46 15.36
CA VAL A 6 25.94 -7.09 14.43
C VAL A 6 24.66 -6.25 14.43
N SER A 7 24.45 -5.46 13.38
CA SER A 7 23.08 -5.18 12.96
C SER A 7 22.74 -6.27 11.96
N ALA A 8 22.07 -7.30 12.44
CA ALA A 8 21.35 -8.22 11.58
C ALA A 8 20.24 -7.41 10.91
N HIS A 9 20.57 -6.77 9.79
CA HIS A 9 19.59 -6.10 8.96
C HIS A 9 18.89 -7.19 8.15
N ASP A 10 17.83 -7.75 8.72
CA ASP A 10 16.96 -8.69 8.03
C ASP A 10 16.24 -7.95 6.89
N PRO A 11 16.52 -8.27 5.61
CA PRO A 11 15.93 -7.57 4.46
C PRO A 11 14.43 -7.84 4.31
N ALA A 12 13.84 -8.70 5.14
CA ALA A 12 12.43 -9.04 5.13
C ALA A 12 11.52 -7.98 5.80
N MET A 13 12.08 -7.07 6.61
CA MET A 13 11.28 -6.16 7.47
C MET A 13 11.25 -4.69 7.04
N ASP A 14 12.05 -4.29 6.04
CA ASP A 14 12.00 -2.92 5.47
C ASP A 14 11.22 -2.85 4.14
N ALA A 15 10.21 -3.72 3.99
CA ALA A 15 9.25 -3.63 2.91
C ALA A 15 8.35 -2.41 3.14
N LYS A 16 8.89 -1.22 2.86
CA LYS A 16 8.14 0.04 2.76
C LYS A 16 7.08 -0.17 1.68
N ALA A 17 5.91 -0.65 2.09
CA ALA A 17 4.85 -1.05 1.18
C ALA A 17 4.51 0.13 0.27
N ASP A 18 4.93 0.03 -0.99
CA ASP A 18 4.71 1.10 -1.95
C ASP A 18 3.21 1.22 -2.19
N ILE A 19 2.69 2.43 -2.10
CA ILE A 19 1.26 2.71 -2.22
C ILE A 19 1.03 3.30 -3.60
N MET A 20 0.31 2.55 -4.44
CA MET A 20 -0.14 3.02 -5.74
C MET A 20 -1.52 3.64 -5.64
N LEU A 21 -1.66 4.87 -6.13
CA LEU A 21 -2.94 5.58 -6.18
C LEU A 21 -3.46 5.62 -7.62
N LEU A 22 -4.65 5.06 -7.82
CA LEU A 22 -5.33 5.01 -9.12
C LEU A 22 -6.62 5.82 -9.05
N TYR A 23 -6.92 6.53 -10.14
CA TYR A 23 -8.15 7.28 -10.29
C TYR A 23 -8.95 6.75 -11.47
N ARG A 24 -10.25 6.58 -11.27
CA ARG A 24 -11.20 6.27 -12.33
C ARG A 24 -12.24 7.37 -12.38
N ILE A 25 -12.25 8.12 -13.47
CA ILE A 25 -13.16 9.23 -13.71
C ILE A 25 -13.88 8.97 -15.03
N ASP A 26 -15.20 8.87 -14.98
CA ASP A 26 -16.09 8.73 -16.13
C ASP A 26 -17.35 9.58 -15.88
N PRO A 27 -17.38 10.81 -16.42
CA PRO A 27 -18.50 11.74 -16.21
C PRO A 27 -19.81 11.24 -16.81
N SER A 28 -19.76 10.49 -17.92
CA SER A 28 -20.95 9.94 -18.59
C SER A 28 -21.72 8.96 -17.71
N ARG A 29 -21.05 8.42 -16.69
CA ARG A 29 -21.60 7.45 -15.73
C ARG A 29 -21.69 8.00 -14.30
N ASN A 30 -21.58 9.33 -14.11
CA ASN A 30 -21.52 9.98 -12.79
C ASN A 30 -20.49 9.30 -11.86
N MET A 31 -19.33 8.94 -12.40
CA MET A 31 -18.32 8.13 -11.72
C MET A 31 -17.04 8.92 -11.50
N ALA A 32 -16.65 9.05 -10.24
CA ALA A 32 -15.35 9.55 -9.84
C ALA A 32 -14.89 8.78 -8.60
N ARG A 33 -13.91 7.88 -8.76
CA ARG A 33 -13.43 7.00 -7.68
C ARG A 33 -11.92 6.97 -7.59
N PHE A 34 -11.41 6.85 -6.37
CA PHE A 34 -10.01 6.56 -6.11
C PHE A 34 -9.84 5.11 -5.64
N TYR A 35 -8.65 4.56 -5.86
CA TYR A 35 -8.19 3.28 -5.33
C TYR A 35 -6.77 3.45 -4.80
N ARG A 36 -6.56 3.17 -3.51
CA ARG A 36 -5.24 3.05 -2.88
C ARG A 36 -4.90 1.58 -2.77
N LEU A 37 -3.86 1.16 -3.48
CA LEU A 37 -3.40 -0.21 -3.54
C LEU A 37 -2.02 -0.33 -2.91
N SER A 38 -1.79 -1.43 -2.18
CA SER A 38 -0.44 -1.83 -1.78
C SER A 38 -0.33 -3.34 -1.72
N ILE A 39 0.85 -3.86 -2.05
CA ILE A 39 1.19 -5.26 -1.83
C ILE A 39 1.85 -5.35 -0.46
N GLN A 40 1.33 -6.23 0.40
CA GLN A 40 1.85 -6.46 1.73
C GLN A 40 2.24 -7.93 1.90
N PRO A 41 3.33 -8.22 2.62
CA PRO A 41 3.65 -9.59 2.99
C PRO A 41 2.57 -10.16 3.92
N THR A 42 2.36 -11.46 3.87
CA THR A 42 1.48 -12.17 4.82
C THR A 42 2.30 -12.88 5.89
N LEU A 43 1.65 -13.22 7.00
CA LEU A 43 2.28 -13.98 8.10
C LEU A 43 2.78 -15.38 7.70
N PHE A 44 2.38 -15.88 6.53
CA PHE A 44 2.73 -17.21 6.03
C PHE A 44 3.69 -17.17 4.84
N GLY A 45 4.42 -16.06 4.66
CA GLY A 45 5.42 -15.91 3.59
C GLY A 45 4.83 -15.68 2.20
N GLY A 46 3.53 -15.36 2.10
CA GLY A 46 2.85 -15.00 0.86
C GLY A 46 2.75 -13.48 0.68
N SER A 47 1.95 -13.06 -0.30
CA SER A 47 1.64 -11.64 -0.54
C SER A 47 0.13 -11.42 -0.63
N SER A 48 -0.32 -10.30 -0.08
CA SER A 48 -1.71 -9.84 -0.11
C SER A 48 -1.80 -8.48 -0.79
N LEU A 49 -2.85 -8.27 -1.58
CA LEU A 49 -3.22 -6.95 -2.09
C LEU A 49 -4.17 -6.27 -1.12
N VAL A 50 -3.74 -5.15 -0.54
CA VAL A 50 -4.59 -4.26 0.26
C VAL A 50 -5.18 -3.20 -0.64
N ARG A 51 -6.51 -3.01 -0.57
CA ARG A 51 -7.24 -2.02 -1.37
C ARG A 51 -8.13 -1.16 -0.49
N ASN A 52 -7.94 0.15 -0.56
CA ASN A 52 -8.90 1.14 -0.05
C ASN A 52 -9.52 1.89 -1.24
N TRP A 53 -10.80 2.21 -1.18
CA TRP A 53 -11.51 2.86 -2.28
C TRP A 53 -12.55 3.86 -1.76
N GLY A 54 -12.91 4.83 -2.60
CA GLY A 54 -13.94 5.80 -2.27
C GLY A 54 -14.34 6.68 -3.46
N ARG A 55 -15.35 7.52 -3.26
CA ARG A 55 -15.74 8.55 -4.23
C ARG A 55 -14.83 9.77 -4.07
N ILE A 56 -14.43 10.39 -5.18
CA ILE A 56 -13.62 11.61 -5.16
C ILE A 56 -14.53 12.80 -4.86
N GLY A 57 -14.08 13.73 -4.01
CA GLY A 57 -14.82 14.96 -3.67
C GLY A 57 -15.90 14.78 -2.60
N THR A 58 -15.97 13.61 -1.97
CA THR A 58 -16.72 13.40 -0.73
C THR A 58 -15.74 13.30 0.43
N GLU A 59 -15.90 14.12 1.46
CA GLU A 59 -15.36 13.84 2.79
C GLU A 59 -16.09 12.57 3.25
N GLY A 60 -15.51 11.39 3.02
CA GLY A 60 -16.28 10.15 2.87
C GLY A 60 -17.06 9.71 4.11
N GLY A 61 -18.20 9.02 3.89
CA GLY A 61 -18.98 8.33 4.93
C GLY A 61 -19.96 9.21 5.67
#